data_AF-A0A3F2RBN9-F1
#
_entry.id   AF-A0A3F2RBN9-F1
#
_cell.length_a   1.000
_cell.length_b   1.000
_cell.length_c   1.000
_cell.angle_alpha   90.00
_cell.angle_beta   90.00
_cell.angle_gamma   90.00
#
_symmetry.space_group_name_H-M   'P 1'
#
loop_
_entity.id
_entity.type
_entity.pdbx_description
1 polymer ?
#
loop_
_entity_poly.entity_id
_entity_poly.type
_entity_poly.pdbx_seq_one_letter_code
_entity_poly.pdbx_strand_id
1 'polypeptide(L)'
;LPNVAGYGTMNEPSNGFIGTKDLSKTVGMLQNGYAPTAFQGMLLGEGVAQDVEFWNAGLMTLMRGKPSRVENVDPKDARAWKEGFGCVWKEAGVWGFDKEGEPQLLKPDYFDGVDFGKEFYLPFAKRFTKRLQGVFPKTMIFVEMPPVDFGDMEFPQITKEDIPNAVNAMHWYDGITLLTTTWRSYFTVDFATGKPAFGNKALRKAHQKQLAHVASFGRKKMGNMPTLIGETGIPYNMNNARAYISGDYSAQIEAMDNTISNLESQLLSFTLWNYTADNSHEFGDLWNLEDLSISSPDSEALAIRLAGGHTRRRDDSARGLRGFARPHARKIAGVPLKSEFTMATAEYKLEYVSVNTEPTAPTEIYVPYVHYPGGYRVTSSDGHCTIQKHENYDIVKYAHDIKAHKHRVVVAPTKPIGGDPRRANAPLYLALAITAIAIPLFVYKRR
;
A
#
# COMPACT_ATOMS: atom_id res chain seq x y z
N LEU A 1 27.70 -4.46 -2.30
CA LEU A 1 26.58 -3.63 -1.82
C LEU A 1 26.13 -4.13 -0.44
N PRO A 2 26.77 -3.71 0.66
CA PRO A 2 26.42 -4.19 2.00
C PRO A 2 25.04 -3.74 2.48
N ASN A 3 24.46 -2.73 1.84
CA ASN A 3 23.17 -2.12 2.19
C ASN A 3 22.00 -2.61 1.33
N VAL A 4 22.20 -3.62 0.47
CA VAL A 4 21.13 -4.18 -0.37
C VAL A 4 20.70 -5.52 0.20
N ALA A 5 19.45 -5.57 0.68
CA ALA A 5 18.88 -6.77 1.30
C ALA A 5 18.37 -7.80 0.27
N GLY A 6 17.88 -7.32 -0.86
CA GLY A 6 17.25 -8.15 -1.90
C GLY A 6 16.84 -7.32 -3.10
N TYR A 7 16.19 -7.98 -4.06
CA TYR A 7 15.71 -7.36 -5.30
C TYR A 7 14.30 -7.84 -5.63
N GLY A 8 13.44 -6.92 -6.03
CA GLY A 8 12.14 -7.23 -6.62
C GLY A 8 12.28 -7.75 -8.03
N THR A 9 11.42 -8.69 -8.43
CA THR A 9 11.38 -9.17 -9.81
C THR A 9 10.88 -8.12 -10.79
N MET A 10 9.89 -7.33 -10.35
CA MET A 10 9.21 -6.23 -11.04
C MET A 10 8.60 -5.33 -9.96
N ASN A 11 8.25 -4.08 -10.30
CA ASN A 11 7.40 -3.20 -9.48
C ASN A 11 6.03 -3.11 -10.15
N GLU A 12 4.96 -3.33 -9.40
CA GLU A 12 3.57 -3.33 -9.84
C GLU A 12 3.36 -4.08 -11.18
N PRO A 13 3.65 -5.39 -11.24
CA PRO A 13 3.47 -6.16 -12.46
C PRO A 13 2.01 -6.09 -12.93
N SER A 14 1.85 -6.06 -14.25
CA SER A 14 0.56 -6.18 -14.93
C SER A 14 0.58 -7.41 -15.84
N ASN A 15 -0.54 -8.14 -15.88
CA ASN A 15 -0.72 -9.21 -16.85
C ASN A 15 -1.07 -8.71 -18.25
N GLY A 16 -1.30 -7.40 -18.43
CA GLY A 16 -1.76 -6.83 -19.69
C GLY A 16 -3.05 -7.53 -20.14
N PHE A 17 -3.02 -8.13 -21.34
CA PHE A 17 -4.16 -8.88 -21.87
C PHE A 17 -4.11 -10.39 -21.56
N ILE A 18 -3.06 -10.92 -20.93
CA ILE A 18 -2.93 -12.35 -20.64
C ILE A 18 -4.07 -12.81 -19.71
N GLY A 19 -4.82 -13.82 -20.13
CA GLY A 19 -6.02 -14.32 -19.45
C GLY A 19 -7.32 -13.60 -19.83
N THR A 20 -7.30 -12.67 -20.80
CA THR A 20 -8.51 -11.95 -21.22
C THR A 20 -9.37 -12.84 -22.12
N LYS A 21 -10.60 -13.11 -21.67
CA LYS A 21 -11.59 -13.96 -22.36
C LYS A 21 -12.19 -13.35 -23.62
N ASP A 22 -12.33 -12.02 -23.65
CA ASP A 22 -12.94 -11.30 -24.78
C ASP A 22 -12.34 -9.89 -24.91
N LEU A 23 -11.57 -9.68 -25.98
CA LEU A 23 -10.90 -8.41 -26.28
C LEU A 23 -11.85 -7.28 -26.69
N SER A 24 -13.13 -7.58 -26.94
CA SER A 24 -14.17 -6.57 -27.17
C SER A 24 -14.76 -5.99 -25.89
N LYS A 25 -14.32 -6.46 -24.72
CA LYS A 25 -14.76 -5.96 -23.41
C LYS A 25 -13.69 -5.11 -22.73
N THR A 26 -14.14 -4.30 -21.78
CA THR A 26 -13.24 -3.53 -20.91
C THR A 26 -12.33 -4.49 -20.15
N VAL A 27 -11.03 -4.19 -20.14
CA VAL A 27 -10.02 -4.94 -19.40
C VAL A 27 -9.72 -4.28 -18.07
N GLY A 28 -9.21 -5.06 -17.12
CA GLY A 28 -8.92 -4.58 -15.76
C GLY A 28 -10.16 -4.43 -14.89
N MET A 29 -9.93 -4.28 -13.58
CA MET A 29 -10.98 -4.39 -12.57
C MET A 29 -11.62 -3.04 -12.22
N LEU A 30 -10.85 -1.95 -12.39
CA LEU A 30 -11.28 -0.59 -12.12
C LEU A 30 -11.06 0.27 -13.36
N GLN A 31 -12.14 0.90 -13.83
CA GLN A 31 -12.07 1.87 -14.91
C GLN A 31 -12.06 3.29 -14.35
N ASN A 32 -11.10 4.10 -14.79
CA ASN A 32 -10.99 5.51 -14.45
C ASN A 32 -10.42 6.29 -15.63
N GLY A 33 -11.02 7.41 -15.99
CA GLY A 33 -10.71 8.14 -17.22
C GLY A 33 -11.17 7.39 -18.47
N TYR A 34 -10.44 7.56 -19.57
CA TYR A 34 -10.67 6.80 -20.79
C TYR A 34 -10.31 5.32 -20.59
N ALA A 35 -11.27 4.43 -20.78
CA ALA A 35 -11.13 3.00 -20.54
C ALA A 35 -11.48 2.21 -21.82
N PRO A 36 -10.62 2.24 -22.85
CA PRO A 36 -10.86 1.47 -24.06
C PRO A 36 -10.86 -0.04 -23.77
N THR A 37 -11.63 -0.80 -24.56
CA THR A 37 -11.45 -2.25 -24.65
C THR A 37 -10.05 -2.58 -25.18
N ALA A 38 -9.59 -3.81 -25.00
CA ALA A 38 -8.29 -4.21 -25.55
C ALA A 38 -8.24 -3.96 -27.06
N PHE A 39 -9.30 -4.34 -27.79
CA PHE A 39 -9.39 -4.12 -29.23
C PHE A 39 -9.40 -2.63 -29.59
N GLN A 40 -10.19 -1.80 -28.89
CA GLN A 40 -10.17 -0.35 -29.10
C GLN A 40 -8.78 0.25 -28.90
N GLY A 41 -8.05 -0.20 -27.86
CA GLY A 41 -6.67 0.23 -27.63
C GLY A 41 -5.72 -0.15 -28.78
N MET A 42 -5.89 -1.33 -29.37
CA MET A 42 -5.12 -1.76 -30.54
C MET A 42 -5.38 -0.87 -31.76
N LEU A 43 -6.64 -0.49 -31.99
CA LEU A 43 -7.07 0.37 -33.09
C LEU A 43 -6.58 1.81 -32.92
N LEU A 44 -6.74 2.37 -31.72
CA LEU A 44 -6.20 3.69 -31.37
C LEU A 44 -4.68 3.74 -31.55
N GLY A 45 -3.97 2.66 -31.19
CA GLY A 45 -2.52 2.55 -31.41
C GLY A 45 -2.10 2.55 -32.89
N GLU A 46 -3.02 2.20 -33.80
CA GLU A 46 -2.85 2.28 -35.26
C GLU A 46 -3.40 3.59 -35.86
N GLY A 47 -3.82 4.54 -35.04
CA GLY A 47 -4.36 5.82 -35.50
C GLY A 47 -5.83 5.78 -35.91
N VAL A 48 -6.54 4.68 -35.63
CA VAL A 48 -7.96 4.53 -35.97
C VAL A 48 -8.82 5.07 -34.82
N ALA A 49 -9.67 6.05 -35.12
CA ALA A 49 -10.56 6.66 -34.12
C ALA A 49 -11.55 5.65 -33.53
N GLN A 50 -11.86 5.77 -32.23
CA GLN A 50 -12.74 4.85 -31.51
C GLN A 50 -13.69 5.59 -30.57
N ASP A 51 -14.89 5.05 -30.38
CA ASP A 51 -15.82 5.50 -29.34
C ASP A 51 -15.47 4.83 -28.00
N VAL A 52 -14.78 5.58 -27.14
CA VAL A 52 -14.21 5.09 -25.88
C VAL A 52 -15.07 5.51 -24.70
N GLU A 53 -15.29 4.58 -23.79
CA GLU A 53 -15.95 4.86 -22.52
C GLU A 53 -15.07 5.73 -21.61
N PHE A 54 -15.67 6.77 -21.02
CA PHE A 54 -15.04 7.60 -20.01
C PHE A 54 -15.68 7.36 -18.64
N TRP A 55 -14.85 7.00 -17.68
CA TRP A 55 -15.21 6.68 -16.29
C TRP A 55 -14.67 7.76 -15.35
N ASN A 56 -15.41 8.10 -14.30
CA ASN A 56 -14.92 9.02 -13.27
C ASN A 56 -14.94 8.33 -11.90
N ALA A 57 -14.11 8.83 -10.97
CA ALA A 57 -14.04 8.34 -9.59
C ALA A 57 -15.27 8.73 -8.73
N GLY A 58 -16.36 9.18 -9.35
CA GLY A 58 -17.58 9.54 -8.65
C GLY A 58 -18.28 8.33 -8.05
N LEU A 59 -18.75 8.45 -6.80
CA LEU A 59 -19.45 7.39 -6.09
C LEU A 59 -20.64 6.81 -6.89
N MET A 60 -21.33 7.64 -7.68
CA MET A 60 -22.45 7.21 -8.54
C MET A 60 -22.02 6.31 -9.70
N THR A 61 -20.84 6.54 -10.27
CA THR A 61 -20.26 5.72 -11.36
C THR A 61 -19.86 4.36 -10.79
N LEU A 62 -19.19 4.36 -9.64
CA LEU A 62 -18.82 3.15 -8.90
C LEU A 62 -20.05 2.32 -8.49
N MET A 63 -21.13 2.96 -8.02
CA MET A 63 -22.35 2.26 -7.64
C MET A 63 -23.18 1.74 -8.83
N ARG A 64 -23.19 2.46 -9.96
CA ARG A 64 -24.02 2.10 -11.13
C ARG A 64 -23.35 1.07 -12.04
N GLY A 65 -22.03 0.94 -11.99
CA GLY A 65 -21.27 0.05 -12.87
C GLY A 65 -21.45 0.41 -14.36
N LYS A 66 -21.53 1.72 -14.66
CA LYS A 66 -21.70 2.23 -16.03
C LYS A 66 -20.77 3.41 -16.28
N PRO A 67 -20.29 3.60 -17.52
CA PRO A 67 -19.46 4.75 -17.86
C PRO A 67 -20.23 6.06 -17.67
N SER A 68 -19.49 7.13 -17.39
CA SER A 68 -20.07 8.47 -17.26
C SER A 68 -20.53 9.03 -18.60
N ARG A 69 -19.79 8.70 -19.68
CA ARG A 69 -20.08 9.08 -21.06
C ARG A 69 -19.28 8.18 -22.01
N VAL A 70 -19.59 8.26 -23.29
CA VAL A 70 -18.78 7.73 -24.39
C VAL A 70 -18.29 8.90 -25.21
N GLU A 71 -17.02 8.89 -25.61
CA GLU A 71 -16.43 9.93 -26.43
C GLU A 71 -15.68 9.33 -27.61
N ASN A 72 -15.79 9.98 -28.76
CA ASN A 72 -14.95 9.67 -29.89
C ASN A 72 -13.52 10.18 -29.63
N VAL A 73 -12.57 9.26 -29.55
CA VAL A 73 -11.14 9.53 -29.40
C VAL A 73 -10.50 9.33 -30.76
N ASP A 74 -10.04 10.43 -31.36
CA ASP A 74 -9.38 10.44 -32.67
C ASP A 74 -7.88 10.77 -32.49
N PRO A 75 -6.96 9.81 -32.76
CA PRO A 75 -5.52 10.03 -32.74
C PRO A 75 -5.01 11.00 -33.82
N LYS A 76 -5.83 11.37 -34.82
CA LYS A 76 -5.46 12.23 -35.95
C LYS A 76 -4.23 11.70 -36.67
N ASP A 77 -4.29 10.44 -37.08
CA ASP A 77 -3.22 9.67 -37.72
C ASP A 77 -1.97 9.43 -36.86
N ALA A 78 -1.95 9.88 -35.60
CA ALA A 78 -0.87 9.55 -34.68
C ALA A 78 -0.90 8.06 -34.34
N ARG A 79 0.23 7.38 -34.54
CA ARG A 79 0.41 5.96 -34.24
C ARG A 79 1.29 5.79 -33.01
N ALA A 80 0.97 4.78 -32.19
CA ALA A 80 1.82 4.37 -31.08
C ALA A 80 3.11 3.67 -31.55
N TRP A 81 3.13 3.21 -32.82
CA TRP A 81 4.22 2.46 -33.42
C TRP A 81 5.20 3.38 -34.15
N LYS A 82 6.50 3.06 -34.06
CA LYS A 82 7.54 3.75 -34.83
C LYS A 82 7.35 3.52 -36.33
N GLU A 83 7.89 4.43 -37.13
CA GLU A 83 7.92 4.29 -38.58
C GLU A 83 8.53 2.94 -39.00
N GLY A 84 7.89 2.26 -39.95
CA GLY A 84 8.27 0.93 -40.40
C GLY A 84 7.76 -0.23 -39.54
N PHE A 85 7.11 0.04 -38.41
CA PHE A 85 6.54 -0.98 -37.52
C PHE A 85 5.00 -0.91 -37.45
N GLY A 86 4.38 -2.05 -37.19
CA GLY A 86 2.95 -2.20 -37.02
C GLY A 86 2.55 -2.75 -35.66
N CYS A 87 1.24 -2.81 -35.46
CA CYS A 87 0.62 -3.44 -34.31
C CYS A 87 0.96 -4.92 -34.27
N VAL A 88 1.71 -5.32 -33.25
CA VAL A 88 2.13 -6.71 -33.03
C VAL A 88 0.95 -7.68 -32.97
N TRP A 89 -0.21 -7.22 -32.50
CA TRP A 89 -1.43 -8.03 -32.44
C TRP A 89 -2.11 -8.15 -33.81
N LYS A 90 -1.99 -7.14 -34.67
CA LYS A 90 -2.41 -7.25 -36.07
C LYS A 90 -1.52 -8.24 -36.82
N GLU A 91 -0.21 -8.16 -36.62
CA GLU A 91 0.77 -9.10 -37.20
C GLU A 91 0.55 -10.55 -36.75
N ALA A 92 0.16 -10.75 -35.47
CA ALA A 92 -0.24 -12.05 -34.93
C ALA A 92 -1.63 -12.54 -35.40
N GLY A 93 -2.34 -11.74 -36.22
CA GLY A 93 -3.67 -12.04 -36.73
C GLY A 93 -4.75 -12.06 -35.65
N VAL A 94 -4.60 -11.28 -34.58
CA VAL A 94 -5.64 -11.07 -33.56
C VAL A 94 -6.78 -10.24 -34.13
N TRP A 95 -6.45 -9.27 -34.97
CA TRP A 95 -7.38 -8.41 -35.69
C TRP A 95 -6.80 -8.02 -37.04
N GLY A 96 -7.63 -7.49 -37.94
CA GLY A 96 -7.22 -7.02 -39.27
C GLY A 96 -8.22 -6.03 -39.86
N PHE A 97 -8.00 -5.64 -41.12
CA PHE A 97 -8.97 -4.88 -41.90
C PHE A 97 -9.68 -5.83 -42.87
N ASP A 98 -10.97 -5.61 -43.10
CA ASP A 98 -11.70 -6.31 -44.16
C ASP A 98 -11.42 -5.70 -45.54
N LYS A 99 -12.21 -6.11 -46.54
CA LYS A 99 -12.01 -5.67 -47.93
C LYS A 99 -12.41 -4.20 -48.12
N GLU A 100 -13.29 -3.71 -47.28
CA GLU A 100 -13.82 -2.35 -47.25
C GLU A 100 -12.90 -1.42 -46.45
N GLY A 101 -11.92 -1.96 -45.73
CA GLY A 101 -10.95 -1.22 -44.92
C GLY A 101 -11.41 -1.02 -43.48
N GLU A 102 -12.49 -1.68 -43.06
CA GLU A 102 -13.03 -1.58 -41.71
C GLU A 102 -12.31 -2.54 -40.74
N PRO A 103 -11.99 -2.12 -39.51
CA PRO A 103 -11.30 -2.96 -38.56
C PRO A 103 -12.19 -4.10 -38.03
N GLN A 104 -11.67 -5.33 -38.06
CA GLN A 104 -12.35 -6.52 -37.57
C GLN A 104 -11.50 -7.28 -36.54
N LEU A 105 -12.10 -7.60 -35.39
CA LEU A 105 -11.51 -8.48 -34.38
C LEU A 105 -11.68 -9.94 -34.83
N LEU A 106 -10.56 -10.63 -35.07
CA LEU A 106 -10.55 -11.96 -35.67
C LEU A 106 -10.43 -13.08 -34.62
N LYS A 107 -9.78 -12.80 -33.49
CA LYS A 107 -9.57 -13.75 -32.37
C LYS A 107 -9.92 -13.08 -31.04
N PRO A 108 -11.22 -12.97 -30.69
CA PRO A 108 -11.65 -12.28 -29.48
C PRO A 108 -11.08 -12.85 -28.18
N ASP A 109 -10.78 -14.15 -28.15
CA ASP A 109 -10.29 -14.93 -27.00
C ASP A 109 -8.78 -15.25 -27.11
N TYR A 110 -8.02 -14.51 -27.93
CA TYR A 110 -6.61 -14.82 -28.24
C TYR A 110 -5.70 -15.02 -27.01
N PHE A 111 -6.00 -14.34 -25.91
CA PHE A 111 -5.22 -14.41 -24.66
C PHE A 111 -5.87 -15.27 -23.58
N ASP A 112 -7.00 -15.93 -23.87
CA ASP A 112 -7.68 -16.80 -22.91
C ASP A 112 -6.97 -18.15 -22.74
N GLY A 113 -7.37 -18.91 -21.73
CA GLY A 113 -6.93 -20.29 -21.52
C GLY A 113 -5.51 -20.44 -20.98
N VAL A 114 -4.87 -19.33 -20.59
CA VAL A 114 -3.51 -19.30 -20.03
C VAL A 114 -3.45 -18.57 -18.69
N ASP A 115 -2.58 -19.04 -17.80
CA ASP A 115 -2.38 -18.46 -16.47
C ASP A 115 -1.12 -17.58 -16.42
N PHE A 116 -1.29 -16.27 -16.21
CA PHE A 116 -0.17 -15.32 -16.13
C PHE A 116 0.86 -15.70 -15.05
N GLY A 117 0.41 -16.05 -13.85
CA GLY A 117 1.27 -16.33 -12.71
C GLY A 117 2.12 -17.59 -12.93
N LYS A 118 1.48 -18.65 -13.39
CA LYS A 118 2.08 -19.97 -13.56
C LYS A 118 2.89 -20.09 -14.85
N GLU A 119 2.36 -19.61 -15.97
CA GLU A 119 2.92 -19.88 -17.29
C GLU A 119 3.90 -18.79 -17.77
N PHE A 120 3.78 -17.56 -17.26
CA PHE A 120 4.62 -16.44 -17.71
C PHE A 120 5.50 -15.90 -16.58
N TYR A 121 4.89 -15.46 -15.48
CA TYR A 121 5.60 -14.82 -14.38
C TYR A 121 6.58 -15.78 -13.68
N LEU A 122 6.13 -16.94 -13.23
CA LEU A 122 6.99 -17.87 -12.48
C LEU A 122 8.21 -18.32 -13.31
N PRO A 123 8.09 -18.71 -14.59
CA PRO A 123 9.26 -18.99 -15.43
C PRO A 123 10.22 -17.81 -15.57
N PHE A 124 9.70 -16.58 -15.68
CA PHE A 124 10.52 -15.37 -15.66
C PHE A 124 11.25 -15.21 -14.32
N ALA A 125 10.53 -15.27 -13.20
CA ALA A 125 11.07 -15.08 -11.85
C ALA A 125 12.15 -16.12 -11.51
N LYS A 126 11.98 -17.38 -11.96
CA LYS A 126 13.00 -18.44 -11.82
C LYS A 126 14.28 -18.09 -12.59
N ARG A 127 14.16 -17.61 -13.83
CA ARG A 127 15.33 -17.18 -14.64
C ARG A 127 16.02 -15.97 -14.02
N PHE A 128 15.24 -14.96 -13.61
CA PHE A 128 15.73 -13.77 -12.92
C PHE A 128 16.53 -14.16 -11.68
N THR A 129 15.95 -14.99 -10.82
CA THR A 129 16.56 -15.47 -9.58
C THR A 129 17.86 -16.21 -9.84
N LYS A 130 17.87 -17.18 -10.77
CA LYS A 130 19.08 -17.94 -11.12
C LYS A 130 20.22 -17.02 -11.57
N ARG A 131 19.91 -15.99 -12.36
CA ARG A 131 20.93 -15.03 -12.83
C ARG A 131 21.45 -14.18 -11.69
N LEU A 132 20.55 -13.64 -10.87
CA LEU A 132 20.90 -12.75 -9.78
C LEU A 132 21.68 -13.47 -8.66
N GLN A 133 21.20 -14.63 -8.22
CA GLN A 133 21.86 -15.43 -7.20
C GLN A 133 23.14 -16.13 -7.68
N GLY A 134 23.33 -16.25 -9.00
CA GLY A 134 24.63 -16.61 -9.57
C GLY A 134 25.73 -15.57 -9.27
N VAL A 135 25.35 -14.31 -9.04
CA VAL A 135 26.26 -13.21 -8.66
C VAL A 135 26.19 -12.91 -7.16
N PHE A 136 24.99 -12.92 -6.57
CA PHE A 136 24.72 -12.63 -5.16
C PHE A 136 23.97 -13.80 -4.47
N PRO A 137 24.66 -14.89 -4.08
CA PRO A 137 24.02 -16.15 -3.67
C PRO A 137 23.04 -16.08 -2.50
N LYS A 138 23.17 -15.08 -1.63
CA LYS A 138 22.37 -14.92 -0.42
C LYS A 138 21.30 -13.83 -0.52
N THR A 139 21.12 -13.22 -1.70
CA THR A 139 20.16 -12.12 -1.85
C THR A 139 18.72 -12.64 -1.78
N MET A 140 17.86 -11.89 -1.09
CA MET A 140 16.43 -12.17 -1.06
C MET A 140 15.80 -11.77 -2.40
N ILE A 141 14.78 -12.52 -2.82
CA ILE A 141 13.98 -12.22 -4.00
C ILE A 141 12.60 -11.78 -3.54
N PHE A 142 12.26 -10.52 -3.76
CA PHE A 142 10.96 -9.98 -3.44
C PHE A 142 10.01 -10.31 -4.60
N VAL A 143 9.00 -11.13 -4.30
CA VAL A 143 8.04 -11.66 -5.27
C VAL A 143 6.71 -10.95 -5.07
N GLU A 144 6.26 -10.31 -6.13
CA GLU A 144 4.97 -9.64 -6.21
C GLU A 144 4.26 -10.04 -7.50
N MET A 145 2.94 -9.99 -7.44
CA MET A 145 2.01 -10.30 -8.52
C MET A 145 1.08 -9.10 -8.73
N PRO A 146 0.42 -8.98 -9.89
CA PRO A 146 -0.68 -8.03 -10.06
C PRO A 146 -1.68 -8.21 -8.91
N PRO A 147 -2.43 -7.17 -8.50
CA PRO A 147 -3.36 -7.25 -7.37
C PRO A 147 -4.36 -8.42 -7.50
N VAL A 148 -4.04 -9.56 -6.89
CA VAL A 148 -4.83 -10.80 -6.97
C VAL A 148 -6.14 -10.69 -6.18
N ASP A 149 -6.23 -9.75 -5.25
CA ASP A 149 -7.40 -9.55 -4.38
C ASP A 149 -8.64 -9.04 -5.15
N PHE A 150 -8.45 -8.62 -6.40
CA PHE A 150 -9.44 -7.86 -7.16
C PHE A 150 -9.89 -8.54 -8.47
N GLY A 151 -9.38 -9.73 -8.81
CA GLY A 151 -9.75 -10.41 -10.06
C GLY A 151 -9.60 -11.94 -10.03
N ASP A 152 -9.76 -12.56 -11.20
CA ASP A 152 -9.77 -14.02 -11.37
C ASP A 152 -8.35 -14.65 -11.34
N MET A 153 -7.31 -13.85 -11.16
CA MET A 153 -5.92 -14.31 -11.16
C MET A 153 -5.55 -14.94 -9.82
N GLU A 154 -5.02 -16.15 -9.85
CA GLU A 154 -4.48 -16.78 -8.65
C GLU A 154 -3.00 -16.47 -8.46
N PHE A 155 -2.62 -16.31 -7.18
CA PHE A 155 -1.21 -16.33 -6.81
C PHE A 155 -0.64 -17.75 -7.03
N PRO A 156 0.45 -17.91 -7.81
CA PRO A 156 0.99 -19.22 -8.18
C PRO A 156 1.62 -19.93 -6.99
N GLN A 157 1.72 -21.26 -7.05
CA GLN A 157 2.53 -22.01 -6.10
C GLN A 157 4.01 -21.81 -6.39
N ILE A 158 4.78 -21.39 -5.40
CA ILE A 158 6.22 -21.11 -5.51
C ILE A 158 6.93 -21.91 -4.42
N THR A 159 7.82 -22.82 -4.79
CA THR A 159 8.62 -23.57 -3.83
C THR A 159 9.98 -22.90 -3.57
N LYS A 160 10.70 -23.38 -2.54
CA LYS A 160 12.07 -22.89 -2.26
C LYS A 160 13.05 -23.26 -3.37
N GLU A 161 12.76 -24.31 -4.12
CA GLU A 161 13.52 -24.75 -5.28
C GLU A 161 13.25 -23.87 -6.51
N ASP A 162 12.02 -23.35 -6.64
CA ASP A 162 11.70 -22.39 -7.68
C ASP A 162 12.44 -21.08 -7.47
N ILE A 163 12.30 -20.49 -6.28
CA ILE A 163 12.88 -19.20 -5.92
C ILE A 163 13.49 -19.28 -4.51
N PRO A 164 14.80 -19.62 -4.39
CA PRO A 164 15.49 -19.63 -3.11
C PRO A 164 15.49 -18.23 -2.47
N ASN A 165 15.34 -18.16 -1.15
CA ASN A 165 15.26 -16.90 -0.39
C ASN A 165 14.15 -15.93 -0.87
N ALA A 166 13.06 -16.46 -1.43
CA ALA A 166 11.91 -15.64 -1.78
C ALA A 166 11.22 -15.06 -0.53
N VAL A 167 10.67 -13.86 -0.73
CA VAL A 167 9.85 -13.12 0.22
C VAL A 167 8.60 -12.67 -0.53
N ASN A 168 7.43 -12.97 0.04
CA ASN A 168 6.18 -12.39 -0.45
C ASN A 168 6.24 -10.87 -0.26
N ALA A 169 6.16 -10.12 -1.35
CA ALA A 169 6.37 -8.67 -1.41
C ALA A 169 5.15 -7.89 -1.92
N MET A 170 3.96 -8.50 -1.92
CA MET A 170 2.73 -7.84 -2.36
C MET A 170 2.48 -6.50 -1.65
N HIS A 171 1.86 -5.57 -2.37
CA HIS A 171 1.53 -4.24 -1.85
C HIS A 171 0.20 -4.26 -1.10
N TRP A 172 0.00 -3.29 -0.21
CA TRP A 172 -1.30 -3.06 0.40
C TRP A 172 -1.50 -1.57 0.69
N TYR A 173 -2.64 -1.03 0.27
CA TYR A 173 -3.08 0.33 0.58
C TYR A 173 -4.53 0.30 1.06
N ASP A 174 -4.91 1.26 1.91
CA ASP A 174 -6.33 1.53 2.16
C ASP A 174 -6.94 2.19 0.92
N GLY A 175 -7.52 1.38 0.04
CA GLY A 175 -7.99 1.81 -1.28
C GLY A 175 -8.99 2.97 -1.24
N ILE A 176 -9.84 3.08 -0.22
CA ILE A 176 -10.78 4.23 -0.11
C ILE A 176 -10.01 5.53 0.14
N THR A 177 -9.02 5.49 1.03
CA THR A 177 -8.19 6.66 1.33
C THR A 177 -7.34 7.05 0.13
N LEU A 178 -6.77 6.07 -0.57
CA LEU A 178 -5.95 6.29 -1.76
C LEU A 178 -6.78 6.89 -2.92
N LEU A 179 -7.91 6.28 -3.26
CA LEU A 179 -8.77 6.70 -4.37
C LEU A 179 -9.43 8.06 -4.13
N THR A 180 -9.85 8.35 -2.89
CA THR A 180 -10.60 9.59 -2.59
C THR A 180 -9.74 10.70 -2.03
N THR A 181 -8.43 10.45 -1.86
CA THR A 181 -7.47 11.34 -1.17
C THR A 181 -8.08 11.95 0.10
N THR A 182 -8.80 11.13 0.87
CA THR A 182 -9.55 11.56 2.06
C THR A 182 -9.59 10.42 3.08
N TRP A 183 -9.10 10.69 4.29
CA TRP A 183 -9.21 9.75 5.41
C TRP A 183 -10.55 9.85 6.13
N ARG A 184 -11.16 8.70 6.45
CA ARG A 184 -12.38 8.59 7.26
C ARG A 184 -12.22 7.47 8.28
N SER A 185 -12.00 7.84 9.55
CA SER A 185 -11.77 6.87 10.63
C SER A 185 -12.96 5.98 11.00
N TYR A 186 -14.10 6.16 10.33
CA TYR A 186 -15.33 5.43 10.55
C TYR A 186 -15.86 4.71 9.29
N PHE A 187 -15.15 4.76 8.15
CA PHE A 187 -15.67 4.17 6.92
C PHE A 187 -14.57 3.66 6.00
N THR A 188 -14.72 2.41 5.55
CA THR A 188 -13.97 1.84 4.43
C THR A 188 -14.84 0.82 3.68
N VAL A 189 -14.34 0.27 2.59
CA VAL A 189 -14.96 -0.83 1.84
C VAL A 189 -13.98 -1.99 1.80
N ASP A 190 -14.46 -3.18 2.14
CA ASP A 190 -13.69 -4.40 1.95
C ASP A 190 -13.75 -4.79 0.47
N PHE A 191 -12.68 -4.50 -0.27
CA PHE A 191 -12.66 -4.71 -1.71
C PHE A 191 -12.78 -6.18 -2.14
N ALA A 192 -12.35 -7.13 -1.31
CA ALA A 192 -12.51 -8.55 -1.60
C ALA A 192 -14.00 -8.99 -1.57
N THR A 193 -14.84 -8.27 -0.83
CA THR A 193 -16.28 -8.63 -0.67
C THR A 193 -17.25 -7.57 -1.17
N GLY A 194 -16.76 -6.38 -1.54
CA GLY A 194 -17.55 -5.19 -1.84
C GLY A 194 -18.32 -4.61 -0.65
N LYS A 195 -18.15 -5.14 0.57
CA LYS A 195 -18.98 -4.77 1.73
C LYS A 195 -18.44 -3.51 2.42
N PRO A 196 -19.30 -2.51 2.70
CA PRO A 196 -18.89 -1.36 3.50
C PRO A 196 -18.69 -1.76 4.97
N ALA A 197 -17.70 -1.15 5.62
CA ALA A 197 -17.43 -1.29 7.05
C ALA A 197 -17.57 0.06 7.75
N PHE A 198 -18.46 0.12 8.75
CA PHE A 198 -18.78 1.35 9.49
C PHE A 198 -18.29 1.31 10.94
N GLY A 199 -17.73 2.43 11.39
CA GLY A 199 -17.10 2.60 12.69
C GLY A 199 -15.65 2.10 12.71
N ASN A 200 -14.83 2.74 13.54
CA ASN A 200 -13.40 2.49 13.60
C ASN A 200 -13.04 1.02 13.81
N LYS A 201 -13.77 0.32 14.70
CA LYS A 201 -13.55 -1.11 14.98
C LYS A 201 -13.79 -1.99 13.75
N ALA A 202 -14.85 -1.73 12.98
CA ALA A 202 -15.18 -2.53 11.81
C ALA A 202 -14.19 -2.26 10.67
N LEU A 203 -13.82 -0.99 10.47
CA LEU A 203 -12.79 -0.56 9.52
C LEU A 203 -11.47 -1.29 9.80
N ARG A 204 -10.96 -1.22 11.03
CA ARG A 204 -9.70 -1.88 11.40
C ARG A 204 -9.77 -3.39 11.19
N LYS A 205 -10.90 -4.02 11.53
CA LYS A 205 -11.11 -5.45 11.28
C LYS A 205 -11.07 -5.80 9.79
N ALA A 206 -11.55 -4.92 8.90
CA ALA A 206 -11.46 -5.12 7.46
C ALA A 206 -10.01 -5.04 6.99
N HIS A 207 -9.28 -3.99 7.36
CA HIS A 207 -7.86 -3.83 7.01
C HIS A 207 -6.99 -4.97 7.55
N GLN A 208 -7.22 -5.43 8.80
CA GLN A 208 -6.52 -6.59 9.36
C GLN A 208 -6.76 -7.87 8.56
N LYS A 209 -7.98 -8.10 8.08
CA LYS A 209 -8.29 -9.28 7.25
C LYS A 209 -7.60 -9.22 5.91
N GLN A 210 -7.57 -8.04 5.27
CA GLN A 210 -6.86 -7.84 4.00
C GLN A 210 -5.36 -8.10 4.16
N LEU A 211 -4.72 -7.50 5.16
CA LEU A 211 -3.31 -7.75 5.45
C LEU A 211 -3.03 -9.23 5.81
N ALA A 212 -3.91 -9.85 6.59
CA ALA A 212 -3.79 -11.28 6.92
C ALA A 212 -3.91 -12.17 5.66
N HIS A 213 -4.74 -11.76 4.69
CA HIS A 213 -4.90 -12.42 3.40
C HIS A 213 -3.64 -12.27 2.55
N VAL A 214 -3.10 -11.05 2.41
CA VAL A 214 -1.82 -10.80 1.71
C VAL A 214 -0.70 -11.65 2.31
N ALA A 215 -0.56 -11.64 3.64
CA ALA A 215 0.41 -12.46 4.36
C ALA A 215 0.19 -13.97 4.20
N SER A 216 -1.03 -14.38 3.82
CA SER A 216 -1.34 -15.79 3.61
C SER A 216 -0.71 -16.37 2.35
N PHE A 217 -0.33 -15.54 1.37
CA PHE A 217 0.41 -16.01 0.19
C PHE A 217 1.77 -16.59 0.59
N GLY A 218 2.55 -15.88 1.41
CA GLY A 218 3.79 -16.41 2.01
C GLY A 218 3.58 -17.75 2.72
N ARG A 219 2.52 -17.85 3.55
CA ARG A 219 2.20 -19.06 4.32
C ARG A 219 1.73 -20.24 3.48
N LYS A 220 0.84 -20.01 2.52
CA LYS A 220 0.07 -21.07 1.83
C LYS A 220 0.51 -21.33 0.39
N LYS A 221 1.04 -20.32 -0.29
CA LYS A 221 1.43 -20.39 -1.71
C LYS A 221 2.95 -20.38 -1.91
N MET A 222 3.72 -20.02 -0.86
CA MET A 222 5.18 -19.91 -0.93
C MET A 222 5.91 -20.75 0.14
N GLY A 223 5.35 -21.89 0.56
CA GLY A 223 6.05 -22.80 1.48
C GLY A 223 6.45 -22.19 2.83
N ASN A 224 5.60 -21.33 3.39
CA ASN A 224 5.84 -20.59 4.64
C ASN A 224 7.03 -19.61 4.59
N MET A 225 7.27 -18.99 3.43
CA MET A 225 8.22 -17.90 3.27
C MET A 225 7.75 -16.60 3.97
N PRO A 226 8.69 -15.70 4.35
CA PRO A 226 8.36 -14.43 4.98
C PRO A 226 7.49 -13.53 4.11
N THR A 227 6.77 -12.60 4.74
CA THR A 227 6.06 -11.52 4.05
C THR A 227 6.62 -10.17 4.47
N LEU A 228 6.94 -9.36 3.47
CA LEU A 228 7.17 -7.93 3.54
C LEU A 228 6.01 -7.29 2.75
N ILE A 229 5.28 -6.35 3.33
CA ILE A 229 4.39 -5.53 2.50
C ILE A 229 5.28 -4.60 1.68
N GLY A 230 5.40 -4.90 0.37
CA GLY A 230 6.37 -4.29 -0.52
C GLY A 230 6.22 -2.78 -0.59
N GLU A 231 4.97 -2.32 -0.65
CA GLU A 231 4.60 -0.92 -0.56
C GLU A 231 3.30 -0.74 0.24
N THR A 232 3.25 0.36 1.00
CA THR A 232 2.06 0.86 1.68
C THR A 232 2.24 2.33 2.00
N GLY A 233 1.17 3.06 2.28
CA GLY A 233 1.26 4.49 2.56
C GLY A 233 -0.08 5.18 2.58
N ILE A 234 -0.03 6.51 2.52
CA ILE A 234 -1.19 7.39 2.46
C ILE A 234 -0.90 8.61 1.58
N PRO A 235 -1.89 9.14 0.83
CA PRO A 235 -1.72 10.39 0.10
C PRO A 235 -1.54 11.56 1.07
N TYR A 236 -0.52 12.39 0.84
CA TYR A 236 -0.25 13.60 1.61
C TYR A 236 -1.05 14.80 1.12
N ASN A 237 -1.41 14.84 -0.16
CA ASN A 237 -2.34 15.82 -0.74
C ASN A 237 -3.80 15.62 -0.30
N MET A 238 -4.02 14.82 0.76
CA MET A 238 -5.31 14.53 1.34
C MET A 238 -6.09 15.80 1.71
N ASN A 239 -7.42 15.74 1.57
CA ASN A 239 -8.34 16.84 1.87
C ASN A 239 -7.99 18.11 1.08
N ASN A 240 -7.77 17.97 -0.24
CA ASN A 240 -7.38 19.05 -1.14
C ASN A 240 -6.10 19.76 -0.67
N ALA A 241 -5.10 19.00 -0.25
CA ALA A 241 -3.79 19.51 0.15
C ALA A 241 -3.83 20.57 1.27
N ARG A 242 -4.86 20.59 2.13
CA ARG A 242 -5.03 21.63 3.17
C ARG A 242 -3.80 21.78 4.09
N ALA A 243 -3.11 20.68 4.38
CA ALA A 243 -1.90 20.65 5.20
C ALA A 243 -0.76 21.49 4.61
N TYR A 244 -0.74 21.75 3.30
CA TYR A 244 0.31 22.50 2.60
C TYR A 244 0.19 24.01 2.83
N ILE A 245 -0.94 24.43 3.39
CA ILE A 245 -1.19 25.80 3.81
C ILE A 245 -1.07 25.91 5.33
N SER A 246 -1.73 25.00 6.07
CA SER A 246 -1.84 25.09 7.52
C SER A 246 -0.64 24.52 8.29
N GLY A 247 0.15 23.62 7.69
CA GLY A 247 1.12 22.78 8.40
C GLY A 247 0.47 21.73 9.31
N ASP A 248 -0.85 21.60 9.31
CA ASP A 248 -1.59 20.64 10.15
C ASP A 248 -1.78 19.30 9.41
N TYR A 249 -0.93 18.34 9.73
CA TYR A 249 -0.96 16.97 9.21
C TYR A 249 -1.82 16.02 10.04
N SER A 250 -2.75 16.49 10.88
CA SER A 250 -3.52 15.61 11.79
C SER A 250 -4.27 14.48 11.06
N ALA A 251 -4.85 14.74 9.88
CA ALA A 251 -5.54 13.72 9.10
C ALA A 251 -4.58 12.65 8.55
N GLN A 252 -3.41 13.09 8.05
CA GLN A 252 -2.35 12.21 7.56
C GLN A 252 -1.76 11.38 8.69
N ILE A 253 -1.57 11.96 9.87
CA ILE A 253 -1.12 11.26 11.08
C ILE A 253 -2.12 10.18 11.48
N GLU A 254 -3.42 10.47 11.48
CA GLU A 254 -4.46 9.48 11.84
C GLU A 254 -4.55 8.35 10.80
N ALA A 255 -4.49 8.69 9.51
CA ALA A 255 -4.51 7.70 8.43
C ALA A 255 -3.27 6.78 8.48
N MET A 256 -2.08 7.36 8.65
CA MET A 256 -0.83 6.61 8.79
C MET A 256 -0.83 5.74 10.05
N ASP A 257 -1.34 6.23 11.18
CA ASP A 257 -1.50 5.43 12.41
C ASP A 257 -2.43 4.24 12.18
N ASN A 258 -3.55 4.44 11.47
CA ASN A 258 -4.41 3.32 11.11
C ASN A 258 -3.67 2.30 10.24
N THR A 259 -2.98 2.73 9.18
CA THR A 259 -2.19 1.84 8.31
C THR A 259 -1.16 1.04 9.09
N ILE A 260 -0.27 1.71 9.82
CA ILE A 260 0.85 1.03 10.51
C ILE A 260 0.36 0.19 11.69
N SER A 261 -0.62 0.63 12.47
CA SER A 261 -1.12 -0.17 13.58
C SER A 261 -1.86 -1.44 13.12
N ASN A 262 -2.43 -1.47 11.90
CA ASN A 262 -2.97 -2.70 11.33
C ASN A 262 -1.84 -3.64 10.87
N LEU A 263 -0.75 -3.12 10.28
CA LEU A 263 0.46 -3.88 9.94
C LEU A 263 1.12 -4.50 11.19
N GLU A 264 1.30 -3.70 12.24
CA GLU A 264 1.80 -4.13 13.56
C GLU A 264 0.97 -5.29 14.13
N SER A 265 -0.37 -5.20 14.05
CA SER A 265 -1.27 -6.24 14.56
C SER A 265 -1.15 -7.58 13.83
N GLN A 266 -0.51 -7.60 12.66
CA GLN A 266 -0.24 -8.80 11.87
C GLN A 266 1.25 -9.21 11.92
N LEU A 267 2.09 -8.51 12.69
CA LEU A 267 3.55 -8.68 12.74
C LEU A 267 4.21 -8.58 11.35
N LEU A 268 3.66 -7.75 10.47
CA LEU A 268 4.17 -7.59 9.11
C LEU A 268 5.26 -6.53 9.07
N SER A 269 6.38 -6.89 8.43
CA SER A 269 7.33 -5.88 7.94
C SER A 269 6.73 -5.16 6.74
N PHE A 270 7.11 -3.92 6.50
CA PHE A 270 6.61 -3.12 5.39
C PHE A 270 7.64 -2.11 4.90
N THR A 271 7.46 -1.62 3.68
CA THR A 271 8.11 -0.38 3.23
C THR A 271 7.04 0.69 2.99
N LEU A 272 7.30 1.90 3.49
CA LEU A 272 6.44 3.04 3.19
C LEU A 272 6.81 3.59 1.82
N TRP A 273 5.82 3.68 0.94
CA TRP A 273 5.93 4.46 -0.27
C TRP A 273 5.59 5.91 0.09
N ASN A 274 6.52 6.84 0.05
CA ASN A 274 7.95 6.67 -0.28
C ASN A 274 8.82 7.71 0.46
N TYR A 275 10.10 7.77 0.09
CA TYR A 275 10.96 8.92 0.37
C TYR A 275 11.51 9.44 -0.95
N THR A 276 11.13 10.67 -1.29
CA THR A 276 11.44 11.35 -2.55
C THR A 276 12.00 12.71 -2.21
N ALA A 277 13.31 12.88 -2.41
CA ALA A 277 14.03 14.07 -1.96
C ALA A 277 13.64 15.34 -2.76
N ASP A 278 13.12 15.15 -3.97
CA ASP A 278 12.65 16.16 -4.93
C ASP A 278 11.12 16.22 -5.03
N ASN A 279 10.40 15.70 -4.03
CA ASN A 279 8.95 15.89 -3.92
C ASN A 279 8.60 17.40 -3.90
N SER A 280 7.44 17.77 -4.42
CA SER A 280 6.90 19.12 -4.31
C SER A 280 5.41 19.11 -3.93
N HIS A 281 4.91 20.20 -3.35
CA HIS A 281 3.48 20.35 -3.07
C HIS A 281 2.63 20.41 -4.35
N GLU A 282 3.21 20.83 -5.47
CA GLU A 282 2.52 20.98 -6.76
C GLU A 282 2.44 19.65 -7.53
N PHE A 283 3.56 18.94 -7.64
CA PHE A 283 3.67 17.75 -8.50
C PHE A 283 3.82 16.43 -7.72
N GLY A 284 3.80 16.50 -6.39
CA GLY A 284 3.97 15.34 -5.52
C GLY A 284 5.35 14.71 -5.71
N ASP A 285 5.38 13.40 -5.88
CA ASP A 285 6.58 12.55 -5.95
C ASP A 285 7.26 12.59 -7.33
N LEU A 286 6.84 13.48 -8.24
CA LEU A 286 7.28 13.54 -9.64
C LEU A 286 7.05 12.25 -10.42
N TRP A 287 6.13 11.42 -9.94
CA TRP A 287 5.75 10.14 -10.50
C TRP A 287 4.22 10.08 -10.60
N ASN A 288 3.68 10.17 -11.82
CA ASN A 288 2.23 10.08 -12.10
C ASN A 288 1.33 11.00 -11.24
N LEU A 289 1.86 12.13 -10.74
CA LEU A 289 1.19 13.03 -9.78
C LEU A 289 0.79 12.35 -8.45
N GLU A 290 1.39 11.20 -8.13
CA GLU A 290 1.32 10.62 -6.80
C GLU A 290 1.96 11.56 -5.79
N ASP A 291 1.48 11.53 -4.55
CA ASP A 291 2.03 12.35 -3.48
C ASP A 291 2.01 11.57 -2.16
N LEU A 292 2.88 10.57 -2.08
CA LEU A 292 2.95 9.57 -1.02
C LEU A 292 4.20 9.73 -0.15
N SER A 293 5.13 10.62 -0.52
CA SER A 293 6.39 10.78 0.21
C SER A 293 6.24 11.17 1.68
N ILE A 294 7.04 10.61 2.59
CA ILE A 294 7.03 11.05 3.99
C ILE A 294 7.75 12.39 4.21
N SER A 295 8.37 12.96 3.16
CA SER A 295 9.18 14.17 3.24
C SER A 295 8.92 15.08 2.04
N SER A 296 9.05 16.40 2.24
CA SER A 296 9.00 17.38 1.16
C SER A 296 9.83 18.64 1.51
N PRO A 297 10.68 19.15 0.61
CA PRO A 297 11.32 20.46 0.75
C PRO A 297 10.32 21.60 0.95
N ASP A 298 9.16 21.56 0.31
CA ASP A 298 8.12 22.58 0.47
C ASP A 298 7.49 22.53 1.86
N SER A 299 7.34 21.32 2.43
CA SER A 299 6.90 21.14 3.82
C SER A 299 7.95 21.67 4.81
N GLU A 300 9.25 21.49 4.51
CA GLU A 300 10.34 22.07 5.30
C GLU A 300 10.26 23.61 5.30
N ALA A 301 10.16 24.21 4.11
CA ALA A 301 10.05 25.66 3.98
C ALA A 301 8.81 26.21 4.71
N LEU A 302 7.68 25.50 4.63
CA LEU A 302 6.45 25.84 5.35
C LEU A 302 6.65 25.76 6.87
N ALA A 303 7.25 24.67 7.38
CA ALA A 303 7.51 24.48 8.80
C ALA A 303 8.44 25.57 9.37
N ILE A 304 9.50 25.92 8.65
CA ILE A 304 10.43 27.00 9.00
C ILE A 304 9.68 28.34 9.07
N ARG A 305 8.86 28.66 8.05
CA ARG A 305 8.06 29.88 8.02
C ARG A 305 7.09 29.97 9.20
N LEU A 306 6.36 28.89 9.49
CA LEU A 306 5.41 28.82 10.60
C LEU A 306 6.11 28.92 11.97
N ALA A 307 7.36 28.46 12.08
CA ALA A 307 8.20 28.60 13.28
C ALA A 307 8.87 29.99 13.39
N GLY A 308 8.56 30.92 12.50
CA GLY A 308 9.08 32.29 12.53
C GLY A 308 10.33 32.52 11.68
N GLY A 309 10.80 31.55 10.89
CA GLY A 309 11.75 31.78 9.77
C GLY A 309 13.25 31.74 10.09
N HIS A 310 13.66 31.40 11.32
CA HIS A 310 15.05 31.61 11.75
C HIS A 310 15.86 30.32 11.96
N THR A 311 15.23 29.15 12.07
CA THR A 311 15.92 27.92 12.43
C THR A 311 15.32 26.72 11.72
N ARG A 312 16.17 26.00 10.97
CA ARG A 312 15.85 24.67 10.43
C ARG A 312 16.04 23.61 11.51
N ARG A 313 15.05 22.73 11.66
CA ARG A 313 15.09 21.52 12.48
C ARG A 313 15.19 20.30 11.57
N ARG A 314 15.82 19.24 12.07
CA ARG A 314 16.04 17.99 11.31
C ARG A 314 14.76 17.42 10.68
N ASP A 315 13.66 17.49 11.42
CA ASP A 315 12.38 16.86 11.04
C ASP A 315 11.41 17.85 10.36
N ASP A 316 11.86 19.05 9.98
CA ASP A 316 10.97 20.05 9.37
C ASP A 316 10.42 19.59 8.01
N SER A 317 11.16 18.76 7.26
CA SER A 317 10.69 18.20 6.00
C SER A 317 9.66 17.08 6.18
N ALA A 318 9.55 16.51 7.39
CA ALA A 318 8.72 15.34 7.66
C ALA A 318 7.23 15.69 7.60
N ARG A 319 6.49 14.96 6.79
CA ARG A 319 5.04 15.10 6.64
C ARG A 319 4.36 14.13 7.60
N GLY A 320 3.80 14.61 8.70
CA GLY A 320 3.10 13.76 9.66
C GLY A 320 4.00 12.80 10.47
N LEU A 321 5.20 13.25 10.88
CA LEU A 321 6.23 12.46 11.60
C LEU A 321 5.69 11.47 12.65
N ARG A 322 4.75 11.90 13.49
CA ARG A 322 4.15 11.06 14.57
C ARG A 322 3.39 9.84 14.06
N GLY A 323 2.94 9.85 12.80
CA GLY A 323 2.27 8.72 12.17
C GLY A 323 3.24 7.56 11.92
N PHE A 324 4.44 7.85 11.40
CA PHE A 324 5.38 6.83 10.92
C PHE A 324 6.62 6.61 11.81
N ALA A 325 7.08 7.60 12.59
CA ALA A 325 8.22 7.45 13.48
C ALA A 325 7.80 6.80 14.81
N ARG A 326 7.58 5.48 14.80
CA ARG A 326 6.98 4.72 15.91
C ARG A 326 8.01 3.84 16.63
N PRO A 327 7.86 3.59 17.95
CA PRO A 327 8.66 2.59 18.64
C PRO A 327 8.40 1.20 18.07
N HIS A 328 9.46 0.43 17.84
CA HIS A 328 9.36 -0.94 17.31
C HIS A 328 10.61 -1.77 17.63
N ALA A 329 10.44 -3.09 17.74
CA ALA A 329 11.55 -4.01 17.85
C ALA A 329 12.21 -4.21 16.48
N ARG A 330 13.46 -3.77 16.35
CA ARG A 330 14.25 -3.91 15.11
C ARG A 330 15.01 -5.22 15.03
N LYS A 331 15.26 -5.87 16.17
CA LYS A 331 15.85 -7.20 16.31
C LYS A 331 15.24 -7.88 17.52
N ILE A 332 14.84 -9.14 17.37
CA ILE A 332 14.20 -9.91 18.44
C ILE A 332 14.98 -11.20 18.63
N ALA A 333 15.41 -11.47 19.86
CA ALA A 333 16.13 -12.68 20.24
C ALA A 333 15.15 -13.86 20.46
N GLY A 334 14.27 -14.12 19.48
CA GLY A 334 13.21 -15.11 19.57
C GLY A 334 12.11 -14.91 18.51
N VAL A 335 10.98 -15.60 18.69
CA VAL A 335 9.83 -15.53 17.78
C VAL A 335 8.79 -14.53 18.33
N PRO A 336 8.50 -13.43 17.62
CA PRO A 336 7.51 -12.45 18.07
C PRO A 336 6.11 -13.05 18.14
N LEU A 337 5.41 -12.70 19.22
CA LEU A 337 3.99 -12.96 19.41
C LEU A 337 3.16 -11.67 19.27
N LYS A 338 3.75 -10.52 19.63
CA LYS A 338 3.13 -9.20 19.57
C LYS A 338 4.20 -8.11 19.46
N SER A 339 3.98 -7.10 18.62
CA SER A 339 4.81 -5.89 18.54
C SER A 339 3.93 -4.74 18.06
N GLU A 340 3.31 -4.03 18.99
CA GLU A 340 2.26 -3.04 18.70
C GLU A 340 2.52 -1.73 19.44
N PHE A 341 2.28 -0.60 18.76
CA PHE A 341 2.31 0.73 19.32
C PHE A 341 0.92 1.38 19.31
N THR A 342 0.48 1.86 20.46
CA THR A 342 -0.77 2.63 20.59
C THR A 342 -0.45 4.11 20.66
N MET A 343 -0.66 4.83 19.57
CA MET A 343 -0.30 6.25 19.46
C MET A 343 -1.05 7.14 20.46
N ALA A 344 -2.31 6.81 20.77
CA ALA A 344 -3.14 7.58 21.71
C ALA A 344 -2.58 7.61 23.15
N THR A 345 -1.91 6.55 23.58
CA THR A 345 -1.30 6.42 24.92
C THR A 345 0.23 6.48 24.90
N ALA A 346 0.83 6.53 23.71
CA ALA A 346 2.25 6.35 23.44
C ALA A 346 2.84 5.07 24.08
N GLU A 347 2.05 3.99 24.13
CA GLU A 347 2.48 2.72 24.72
C GLU A 347 2.88 1.72 23.62
N TYR A 348 4.12 1.23 23.67
CA TYR A 348 4.59 0.13 22.83
C TYR A 348 4.70 -1.15 23.64
N LYS A 349 4.21 -2.27 23.10
CA LYS A 349 4.26 -3.61 23.72
C LYS A 349 4.90 -4.61 22.77
N LEU A 350 5.95 -5.26 23.27
CA LEU A 350 6.61 -6.40 22.64
C LEU A 350 6.37 -7.65 23.50
N GLU A 351 5.93 -8.73 22.88
CA GLU A 351 5.86 -10.07 23.47
C GLU A 351 6.48 -11.08 22.50
N TYR A 352 7.31 -11.98 22.99
CA TYR A 352 7.98 -12.99 22.17
C TYR A 352 8.35 -14.23 23.00
N VAL A 353 8.69 -15.31 22.31
CA VAL A 353 9.22 -16.53 22.93
C VAL A 353 10.66 -16.79 22.50
N SER A 354 11.50 -17.21 23.44
CA SER A 354 12.85 -17.70 23.14
C SER A 354 12.78 -19.08 22.47
N VAL A 355 13.66 -19.32 21.49
CA VAL A 355 13.80 -20.62 20.80
C VAL A 355 15.02 -21.38 21.31
N ASN A 356 16.05 -20.64 21.76
CA ASN A 356 17.27 -21.16 22.35
C ASN A 356 17.40 -20.66 23.79
N THR A 357 18.07 -21.42 24.64
CA THR A 357 18.34 -21.04 26.04
C THR A 357 19.31 -19.88 26.16
N GLU A 358 20.22 -19.66 25.20
CA GLU A 358 21.14 -18.51 25.22
C GLU A 358 21.09 -17.73 23.91
N PRO A 359 20.65 -16.46 23.93
CA PRO A 359 20.66 -15.62 22.75
C PRO A 359 22.08 -15.09 22.46
N THR A 360 22.46 -15.04 21.20
CA THR A 360 23.77 -14.50 20.76
C THR A 360 23.84 -12.96 20.82
N ALA A 361 22.68 -12.29 20.94
CA ALA A 361 22.55 -10.85 21.04
C ALA A 361 21.24 -10.46 21.75
N PRO A 362 21.16 -9.29 22.40
CA PRO A 362 19.92 -8.82 23.01
C PRO A 362 18.87 -8.41 21.95
N THR A 363 17.61 -8.40 22.36
CA THR A 363 16.54 -7.75 21.61
C THR A 363 16.79 -6.23 21.56
N GLU A 364 16.60 -5.60 20.41
CA GLU A 364 16.77 -4.16 20.21
C GLU A 364 15.43 -3.50 19.87
N ILE A 365 15.02 -2.51 20.67
CA ILE A 365 13.79 -1.73 20.48
C ILE A 365 14.18 -0.29 20.18
N TYR A 366 13.77 0.21 19.03
CA TYR A 366 13.86 1.62 18.65
C TYR A 366 12.80 2.44 19.39
N VAL A 367 13.20 3.57 19.99
CA VAL A 367 12.32 4.46 20.74
C VAL A 367 12.50 5.91 20.27
N PRO A 368 11.64 6.43 19.38
CA PRO A 368 11.74 7.80 18.88
C PRO A 368 11.24 8.82 19.89
N TYR A 369 11.96 9.94 20.07
CA TYR A 369 11.62 10.96 21.07
C TYR A 369 10.33 11.73 20.78
N VAL A 370 9.86 11.73 19.52
CA VAL A 370 8.64 12.45 19.11
C VAL A 370 7.39 12.06 19.91
N HIS A 371 7.35 10.85 20.47
CA HIS A 371 6.25 10.37 21.31
C HIS A 371 6.46 10.58 22.81
N TYR A 372 7.67 10.99 23.23
CA TYR A 372 8.09 11.02 24.63
C TYR A 372 8.78 12.34 25.03
N PRO A 373 8.16 13.52 24.81
CA PRO A 373 8.78 14.80 25.17
C PRO A 373 9.05 14.94 26.69
N GLY A 374 8.29 14.22 27.53
CA GLY A 374 8.51 14.13 28.98
C GLY A 374 9.37 12.93 29.42
N GLY A 375 10.02 12.25 28.47
CA GLY A 375 10.72 10.98 28.70
C GLY A 375 9.80 9.76 28.74
N TYR A 376 10.40 8.58 28.79
CA TYR A 376 9.72 7.30 28.82
C TYR A 376 10.31 6.37 29.90
N ARG A 377 9.57 5.33 30.24
CA ARG A 377 10.02 4.21 31.07
C ARG A 377 9.95 2.90 30.29
N VAL A 378 10.82 1.97 30.64
CA VAL A 378 10.82 0.60 30.14
C VAL A 378 10.51 -0.34 31.29
N THR A 379 9.57 -1.26 31.09
CA THR A 379 9.29 -2.34 32.05
C THR A 379 9.36 -3.67 31.32
N SER A 380 10.10 -4.63 31.86
CA SER A 380 10.18 -6.01 31.36
C SER A 380 9.58 -7.00 32.35
N SER A 381 9.11 -8.15 31.86
CA SER A 381 8.62 -9.26 32.71
C SER A 381 9.72 -9.97 33.48
N ASP A 382 10.94 -9.91 32.95
CA ASP A 382 12.12 -10.66 33.34
C ASP A 382 13.35 -9.96 32.75
N GLY A 383 14.55 -10.49 33.01
CA GLY A 383 15.79 -9.97 32.43
C GLY A 383 16.11 -8.53 32.82
N HIS A 384 16.90 -7.85 31.99
CA HIS A 384 17.30 -6.46 32.22
C HIS A 384 17.35 -5.65 30.92
N CYS A 385 17.09 -4.35 31.05
CA CYS A 385 17.14 -3.40 29.95
C CYS A 385 18.28 -2.40 30.13
N THR A 386 18.99 -2.10 29.05
CA THR A 386 19.93 -0.97 28.96
C THR A 386 19.49 -0.03 27.85
N ILE A 387 19.83 1.25 27.95
CA ILE A 387 19.42 2.27 26.99
C ILE A 387 20.67 2.86 26.34
N GLN A 388 20.77 2.71 25.03
CA GLN A 388 21.78 3.38 24.22
C GLN A 388 21.18 4.65 23.63
N LYS A 389 21.73 5.81 24.00
CA LYS A 389 21.22 7.10 23.57
C LYS A 389 21.73 7.51 22.19
N HIS A 390 20.85 8.11 21.39
CA HIS A 390 21.19 8.82 20.16
C HIS A 390 20.55 10.21 20.19
N GLU A 391 20.83 11.05 19.18
CA GLU A 391 20.43 12.45 19.18
C GLU A 391 18.90 12.66 19.30
N ASN A 392 18.10 11.77 18.71
CA ASN A 392 16.63 11.96 18.60
C ASN A 392 15.81 10.68 18.82
N TYR A 393 16.49 9.61 19.23
CA TYR A 393 15.91 8.31 19.52
C TYR A 393 16.84 7.57 20.47
N ASP A 394 16.31 6.54 21.11
CA ASP A 394 17.08 5.60 21.88
C ASP A 394 16.96 4.19 21.30
N ILE A 395 17.96 3.36 21.55
CA ILE A 395 17.86 1.90 21.38
C ILE A 395 17.83 1.27 22.77
N VAL A 396 16.68 0.68 23.12
CA VAL A 396 16.55 -0.15 24.31
C VAL A 396 17.05 -1.55 23.97
N LYS A 397 18.12 -1.98 24.65
CA LYS A 397 18.64 -3.35 24.56
C LYS A 397 18.09 -4.17 25.71
N TYR A 398 17.37 -5.23 25.38
CA TYR A 398 16.73 -6.12 26.33
C TYR A 398 17.38 -7.51 26.29
N ALA A 399 18.05 -7.87 27.37
CA ALA A 399 18.56 -9.22 27.60
C ALA A 399 17.57 -9.94 28.52
N HIS A 400 16.84 -10.92 27.96
CA HIS A 400 15.86 -11.69 28.71
C HIS A 400 16.52 -12.68 29.69
N ASP A 401 15.75 -13.15 30.67
CA ASP A 401 16.21 -14.25 31.53
C ASP A 401 16.16 -15.56 30.74
N ILE A 402 17.30 -16.24 30.64
CA ILE A 402 17.46 -17.53 29.95
C ILE A 402 16.60 -18.65 30.56
N LYS A 403 16.14 -18.49 31.80
CA LYS A 403 15.23 -19.43 32.49
C LYS A 403 13.76 -19.18 32.15
N ALA A 404 13.44 -18.03 31.58
CA ALA A 404 12.09 -17.71 31.12
C ALA A 404 11.92 -18.10 29.65
N HIS A 405 10.70 -18.51 29.27
CA HIS A 405 10.37 -18.83 27.88
C HIS A 405 9.54 -17.73 27.21
N LYS A 406 8.71 -17.02 27.98
CA LYS A 406 7.86 -15.94 27.49
C LYS A 406 8.37 -14.62 28.03
N HIS A 407 8.55 -13.67 27.14
CA HIS A 407 9.15 -12.39 27.46
C HIS A 407 8.23 -11.27 27.02
N ARG A 408 8.17 -10.21 27.84
CA ARG A 408 7.36 -9.03 27.58
C ARG A 408 8.14 -7.78 27.94
N VAL A 409 8.14 -6.80 27.03
CA VAL A 409 8.71 -5.48 27.25
C VAL A 409 7.67 -4.42 26.89
N VAL A 410 7.54 -3.40 27.74
CA VAL A 410 6.66 -2.27 27.51
C VAL A 410 7.46 -0.98 27.58
N VAL A 411 7.29 -0.12 26.57
CA VAL A 411 7.80 1.26 26.55
C VAL A 411 6.60 2.19 26.68
N ALA A 412 6.61 3.06 27.70
CA ALA A 412 5.48 3.93 28.01
C ALA A 412 5.97 5.31 28.47
N PRO A 413 5.19 6.39 28.28
CA PRO A 413 5.57 7.72 28.73
C PRO A 413 5.64 7.77 30.27
N THR A 414 6.58 8.54 30.84
CA THR A 414 6.72 8.69 32.30
C THR A 414 5.46 9.27 32.95
N LYS A 415 4.77 10.16 32.23
CA LYS A 415 3.47 10.72 32.59
C LYS A 415 2.41 10.23 31.60
N PRO A 416 1.25 9.76 32.05
CA PRO A 416 0.16 9.37 31.15
C PRO A 416 -0.21 10.52 30.20
N ILE A 417 -0.36 10.21 28.91
CA ILE A 417 -0.87 11.15 27.92
C ILE A 417 -2.39 11.04 27.93
N GLY A 418 -3.08 12.13 28.28
CA GLY A 418 -4.54 12.20 28.20
C GLY A 418 -4.99 12.42 26.76
N GLY A 419 -5.82 11.52 26.22
CA GLY A 419 -6.56 11.73 24.99
C GLY A 419 -8.05 11.73 25.29
N ASP A 420 -8.77 12.81 24.91
CA ASP A 420 -10.24 12.87 25.00
C ASP A 420 -10.86 11.95 23.93
N PRO A 421 -11.53 10.86 24.30
CA PRO A 421 -12.14 9.92 23.34
C PRO A 421 -13.31 10.53 22.56
N ARG A 422 -13.83 11.70 22.96
CA ARG A 422 -15.10 12.25 22.44
C ARG A 422 -14.99 12.86 21.04
N ARG A 423 -13.79 13.23 20.58
CA ARG A 423 -13.61 13.79 19.22
C ARG A 423 -13.77 12.77 18.09
N ALA A 424 -13.62 11.48 18.37
CA ALA A 424 -13.69 10.41 17.37
C ALA A 424 -15.10 10.16 16.79
N ASN A 425 -16.16 10.56 17.50
CA ASN A 425 -17.54 10.20 17.14
C ASN A 425 -18.40 11.37 16.62
N ALA A 426 -17.92 12.61 16.67
CA ALA A 426 -18.66 13.77 16.17
C ALA A 426 -19.07 13.65 14.68
N PRO A 427 -18.22 13.14 13.77
CA PRO A 427 -18.61 12.92 12.37
C PRO A 427 -19.67 11.83 12.19
N LEU A 428 -19.66 10.79 13.04
CA LEU A 428 -20.63 9.70 13.02
C LEU A 428 -22.04 10.20 13.36
N TYR A 429 -22.16 11.09 14.36
CA TYR A 429 -23.44 11.71 14.72
C TYR A 429 -23.95 12.63 13.61
N LEU A 430 -23.07 13.34 12.91
CA LEU A 430 -23.45 14.18 11.77
C LEU A 430 -23.89 13.33 10.57
N ALA A 431 -23.18 12.23 10.27
CA ALA A 431 -23.54 11.32 9.19
C ALA A 431 -24.87 10.60 9.47
N LEU A 432 -25.12 10.18 10.72
CA LEU A 432 -26.40 9.61 11.16
C LEU A 432 -27.53 10.63 11.09
N ALA A 433 -27.29 11.89 11.44
CA ALA A 433 -28.27 12.96 11.29
C ALA A 433 -28.62 13.22 9.81
N ILE A 434 -27.61 13.24 8.92
CA ILE A 434 -27.82 13.41 7.48
C ILE A 434 -28.58 12.21 6.88
N THR A 435 -28.28 10.97 7.29
CA THR A 435 -29.03 9.78 6.81
C THR A 435 -30.45 9.75 7.37
N ALA A 436 -30.66 10.14 8.62
CA ALA A 436 -31.99 10.24 9.23
C ALA A 436 -32.87 11.32 8.55
N ILE A 437 -32.27 12.35 7.95
CA ILE A 437 -32.99 13.42 7.22
C ILE A 437 -33.15 13.06 5.72
N ALA A 438 -32.14 12.48 5.10
CA ALA A 438 -32.14 12.19 3.66
C ALA A 438 -33.05 11.01 3.28
N ILE A 439 -33.15 9.98 4.13
CA ILE A 439 -33.98 8.80 3.85
C ILE A 439 -35.49 9.16 3.81
N PRO A 440 -36.05 9.92 4.78
CA PRO A 440 -37.43 10.39 4.69
C PRO A 440 -37.69 11.31 3.48
N LEU A 441 -36.74 12.21 3.15
CA LEU A 441 -36.89 13.12 2.01
C LEU A 441 -36.89 12.39 0.65
N PHE A 442 -36.14 11.29 0.52
CA PHE A 442 -36.15 10.46 -0.69
C PHE A 442 -37.42 9.61 -0.82
N VAL A 443 -38.00 9.20 0.30
CA VAL A 443 -39.26 8.45 0.35
C VAL A 443 -40.47 9.36 0.11
N TYR A 444 -40.42 10.62 0.55
CA TYR A 444 -41.52 11.59 0.33
C TYR A 444 -41.54 12.18 -1.09
N LYS A 445 -40.40 12.25 -1.79
CA LYS A 445 -40.33 12.72 -3.19
C LYS A 445 -40.76 11.68 -4.24
N ARG A 446 -41.08 10.45 -3.84
CA ARG A 446 -41.54 9.36 -4.71
C ARG A 446 -43.01 8.98 -4.49
N ARG A 447 -43.80 9.84 -3.83
CA ARG A 447 -45.26 9.72 -3.75
C ARG A 447 -45.95 10.82 -4.52
#